data_AF-A0A9W5Z3E7-F1
#
_entry.id   AF-A0A9W5Z3E7-F1
#
_cell.length_a   1.000
_cell.length_b   1.000
_cell.length_c   1.000
_cell.angle_alpha   90.00
_cell.angle_beta   90.00
_cell.angle_gamma   90.00
#
_symmetry.space_group_name_H-M   'P 1'
#
loop_
_entity.id
_entity.type
_entity.pdbx_description
1 polymer ?
#
loop_
_entity_poly.entity_id
_entity_poly.type
_entity_poly.pdbx_seq_one_letter_code
_entity_poly.pdbx_strand_id
1 'polypeptide(L)'
;MPDDASTITPLNAASRSVFPTGPSFTLEDFSSRDFIVKEFIEALSDSAISNRRSTITPTTGNQPFDPKPLIRTLEHAQRRLGEISGDLEIRENELSAAVRRAEAQHSQNLNTLGKKLKQTIESFQQLDTSLNGAGLSGVELSGATGNMAVETGKKLEELDRQRRRALDARFLLECWDGVSNRGELTLLENLRRSGTGEAK
;
A
#
# COMPACT_ATOMS: atom_id res chain seq x y z
N MET A 1 -59.48 -49.05 -8.44
CA MET A 1 -58.05 -48.76 -8.65
C MET A 1 -57.82 -47.33 -8.19
N PRO A 2 -56.72 -47.09 -7.46
CA PRO A 2 -56.61 -46.14 -6.34
C PRO A 2 -56.02 -44.80 -6.79
N ASP A 3 -56.05 -43.80 -5.91
CA ASP A 3 -54.82 -43.11 -5.46
C ASP A 3 -55.14 -42.12 -4.32
N ASP A 4 -54.67 -42.53 -3.13
CA ASP A 4 -54.41 -41.69 -1.96
C ASP A 4 -53.30 -40.69 -2.29
N ALA A 5 -53.61 -39.39 -2.28
CA ALA A 5 -52.59 -38.34 -2.26
C ALA A 5 -52.47 -37.79 -0.84
N SER A 6 -51.71 -38.51 -0.02
CA SER A 6 -51.25 -38.05 1.30
C SER A 6 -50.40 -36.78 1.14
N THR A 7 -50.88 -35.68 1.72
CA THR A 7 -50.13 -34.42 1.81
C THR A 7 -49.10 -34.57 2.93
N ILE A 8 -47.87 -34.98 2.58
CA ILE A 8 -46.76 -35.03 3.53
C ILE A 8 -46.30 -33.60 3.79
N THR A 9 -46.75 -33.04 4.90
CA THR A 9 -46.14 -31.84 5.48
C THR A 9 -44.90 -32.30 6.25
N PRO A 10 -43.69 -31.78 5.99
CA PRO A 10 -42.54 -32.13 6.81
C PRO A 10 -42.75 -31.54 8.20
N LEU A 11 -43.10 -32.41 9.15
CA LEU A 11 -43.04 -32.10 10.57
C LEU A 11 -41.56 -31.86 10.90
N ASN A 12 -41.16 -30.59 10.92
CA ASN A 12 -39.86 -30.18 11.42
C ASN A 12 -39.83 -30.47 12.92
N ALA A 13 -39.56 -31.72 13.27
CA ALA A 13 -39.34 -32.18 14.62
C ALA A 13 -38.01 -31.58 15.08
N ALA A 14 -38.08 -30.32 15.55
CA ALA A 14 -37.08 -29.78 16.45
C ALA A 14 -36.93 -30.80 17.58
N SER A 15 -35.85 -31.56 17.51
CA SER A 15 -35.47 -32.55 18.50
C SER A 15 -35.12 -31.77 19.77
N ARG A 16 -36.15 -31.39 20.54
CA ARG A 16 -35.98 -30.74 21.83
C ARG A 16 -35.21 -31.73 22.69
N SER A 17 -33.93 -31.45 22.90
CA SER A 17 -33.10 -32.13 23.88
C SER A 17 -33.90 -32.25 25.17
N VAL A 18 -34.15 -33.48 25.60
CA VAL A 18 -34.88 -33.80 26.84
C VAL A 18 -34.11 -33.29 28.07
N PHE A 19 -32.83 -32.98 27.90
CA PHE A 19 -32.00 -32.34 28.90
C PHE A 19 -31.93 -30.84 28.62
N PRO A 20 -32.20 -29.97 29.62
CA PRO A 20 -31.95 -28.54 29.47
C PRO A 20 -30.48 -28.36 29.15
N THR A 21 -30.19 -27.80 27.97
CA THR A 21 -28.86 -27.31 27.61
C THR A 21 -28.47 -26.26 28.64
N GLY A 22 -27.30 -26.45 29.26
CA GLY A 22 -26.78 -25.49 30.22
C GLY A 22 -26.57 -24.12 29.56
N PRO A 23 -26.43 -23.05 30.37
CA PRO A 23 -26.12 -21.71 29.88
C PRO A 23 -24.90 -21.75 28.94
N SER A 24 -25.06 -21.15 27.76
CA SER A 24 -24.00 -21.05 26.74
C SER A 24 -23.29 -19.72 26.88
N PHE A 25 -21.96 -19.76 26.94
CA PHE A 25 -21.10 -18.59 26.95
C PHE A 25 -19.92 -18.81 26.00
N THR A 26 -19.33 -17.72 25.53
CA THR A 26 -18.20 -17.69 24.59
C THR A 26 -17.05 -16.87 25.14
N LEU A 27 -15.94 -16.80 24.40
CA LEU A 27 -14.77 -16.03 24.81
C LEU A 27 -15.10 -14.53 25.00
N GLU A 28 -16.04 -14.02 24.20
CA GLU A 28 -16.50 -12.64 24.24
C GLU A 28 -17.09 -12.26 25.60
N ASP A 29 -17.77 -13.18 26.29
CA ASP A 29 -18.35 -12.94 27.62
C ASP A 29 -17.28 -12.66 28.69
N PHE A 30 -16.05 -13.13 28.48
CA PHE A 30 -14.90 -12.89 29.37
C PHE A 30 -14.01 -11.73 28.91
N SER A 31 -14.27 -11.18 27.72
CA SER A 31 -13.42 -10.15 27.11
C SER A 31 -13.65 -8.75 27.67
N SER A 32 -14.77 -8.55 28.40
CA SER A 32 -15.12 -7.27 29.00
C SER A 32 -14.17 -6.93 30.15
N ARG A 33 -13.79 -5.65 30.23
CA ARG A 33 -12.95 -5.13 31.31
C ARG A 33 -13.66 -5.17 32.67
N ASP A 34 -15.00 -5.18 32.64
CA ASP A 34 -15.86 -5.18 33.82
C ASP A 34 -16.36 -6.60 34.17
N PHE A 35 -15.70 -7.65 33.67
CA PHE A 35 -16.09 -9.02 33.98
C PHE A 35 -15.87 -9.33 35.48
N ILE A 36 -16.97 -9.63 36.18
CA ILE A 36 -16.95 -10.02 37.59
C ILE A 36 -17.30 -11.51 37.71
N VAL A 37 -16.32 -12.32 38.09
CA VAL A 37 -16.46 -13.78 38.29
C VAL A 37 -17.65 -14.13 39.18
N LYS A 38 -17.88 -13.33 40.23
CA LYS A 38 -19.00 -13.54 41.17
C LYS A 38 -20.35 -13.41 40.46
N GLU A 39 -20.55 -12.36 39.67
CA GLU A 39 -21.80 -12.14 38.92
C GLU A 39 -22.04 -13.24 37.90
N PHE A 40 -20.97 -13.72 37.26
CA PHE A 40 -21.05 -14.87 36.36
C PHE A 40 -21.51 -16.15 37.09
N ILE A 41 -20.92 -16.46 38.25
CA ILE A 41 -21.32 -17.62 39.06
C ILE A 41 -22.75 -17.45 39.59
N GLU A 42 -23.16 -16.24 39.96
CA GLU A 42 -24.50 -15.91 40.41
C GLU A 42 -25.51 -16.12 39.28
N ALA A 43 -25.26 -15.59 38.08
CA ALA A 43 -26.08 -15.81 36.89
C ALA A 43 -26.16 -17.30 36.48
N LEU A 44 -25.03 -18.03 36.55
CA LEU A 44 -25.01 -19.49 36.34
C LEU A 44 -25.89 -20.22 37.36
N SER A 45 -25.77 -19.85 38.64
CA SER A 45 -26.54 -20.46 39.73
C SER A 45 -28.03 -20.17 39.61
N ASP A 46 -28.39 -18.94 39.27
CA ASP A 46 -29.77 -18.50 39.03
C ASP A 46 -30.40 -19.26 37.85
N SER A 47 -29.65 -19.48 36.77
CA SER A 47 -30.12 -20.28 35.63
C SER A 47 -30.47 -21.72 36.03
N ALA A 48 -29.69 -22.32 36.94
CA ALA A 48 -29.93 -23.66 37.46
C ALA A 48 -31.17 -23.73 38.37
N ILE A 49 -31.47 -22.64 39.09
CA ILE A 49 -32.65 -22.52 39.96
C ILE A 49 -33.91 -22.24 39.12
N SER A 50 -33.82 -21.42 38.07
CA SER A 50 -34.95 -21.05 37.22
C SER A 50 -35.51 -22.25 36.43
N ASN A 51 -34.66 -23.20 36.02
CA ASN A 51 -35.08 -24.50 35.45
C ASN A 51 -35.96 -25.34 36.40
N ARG A 52 -36.00 -25.05 37.71
CA ARG A 52 -36.94 -25.68 38.66
C ARG A 52 -38.37 -25.15 38.50
N ARG A 53 -38.55 -23.90 38.08
CA ARG A 53 -39.86 -23.22 38.08
C ARG A 53 -40.72 -23.58 36.87
N SER A 54 -40.11 -24.01 35.76
CA SER A 54 -40.83 -24.42 34.54
C SER A 54 -41.39 -25.85 34.59
N THR A 55 -40.93 -26.67 35.53
CA THR A 55 -41.30 -28.10 35.64
C THR A 55 -42.20 -28.43 36.82
N ILE A 56 -42.49 -27.46 37.71
CA ILE A 56 -43.21 -27.70 38.96
C ILE A 56 -44.39 -26.72 39.06
N THR A 57 -45.59 -27.28 39.08
CA THR A 57 -46.86 -26.63 39.44
C THR A 57 -46.73 -25.86 40.76
N PRO A 58 -47.47 -24.76 40.97
CA PRO A 58 -47.27 -23.89 42.13
C PRO A 58 -47.78 -24.58 43.40
N THR A 59 -46.92 -25.32 44.09
CA THR A 59 -47.20 -25.86 45.41
C THR A 59 -46.30 -25.18 46.44
N THR A 60 -46.95 -24.27 47.15
CA THR A 60 -46.72 -23.86 48.55
C THR A 60 -45.52 -24.51 49.26
N GLY A 61 -44.63 -23.65 49.72
CA GLY A 61 -43.28 -23.95 50.20
C GLY A 61 -43.19 -25.06 51.24
N ASN A 62 -42.34 -26.05 50.96
CA ASN A 62 -41.24 -26.54 51.81
C ASN A 62 -40.54 -27.70 51.09
N GLN A 63 -40.09 -27.50 49.83
CA GLN A 63 -39.36 -28.54 49.10
C GLN A 63 -37.89 -28.57 49.54
N PRO A 64 -37.32 -29.73 49.91
CA PRO A 64 -35.91 -29.87 50.25
C PRO A 64 -35.01 -29.44 49.08
N PHE A 65 -33.85 -28.86 49.41
CA PHE A 65 -32.87 -28.47 48.40
C PHE A 65 -32.31 -29.69 47.66
N ASP A 66 -32.65 -29.85 46.38
CA ASP A 66 -31.96 -30.78 45.48
C ASP A 66 -30.72 -30.10 44.84
N PRO A 67 -29.48 -30.57 45.10
CA PRO A 67 -28.28 -30.00 44.50
C PRO A 67 -28.03 -30.44 43.05
N LYS A 68 -28.68 -31.50 42.56
CA LYS A 68 -28.34 -32.14 41.26
C LYS A 68 -28.40 -31.19 40.06
N PRO A 69 -29.41 -30.30 39.91
CA PRO A 69 -29.45 -29.37 38.77
C PRO A 69 -28.28 -28.38 38.79
N LEU A 70 -27.88 -27.91 39.98
CA LEU A 70 -26.80 -26.95 40.15
C LEU A 70 -25.44 -27.58 39.84
N ILE A 71 -25.22 -28.81 40.33
CA ILE A 71 -24.03 -29.60 39.99
C ILE A 71 -23.94 -29.80 38.47
N ARG A 72 -25.02 -30.23 37.81
CA ARG A 72 -25.03 -30.46 36.36
C ARG A 72 -24.72 -29.17 35.57
N THR A 73 -25.24 -28.03 35.99
CA THR A 73 -24.95 -26.73 35.36
C THR A 73 -23.49 -26.34 35.52
N LEU A 74 -22.92 -26.49 36.73
CA LEU A 74 -21.51 -26.17 36.98
C LEU A 74 -20.55 -27.12 36.26
N GLU A 75 -20.85 -28.43 36.21
CA GLU A 75 -20.06 -29.40 35.44
C GLU A 75 -20.10 -29.12 33.93
N HIS A 76 -21.24 -28.66 33.42
CA HIS A 76 -21.35 -28.21 32.04
C HIS A 76 -20.50 -26.96 31.79
N ALA A 77 -20.61 -25.95 32.67
CA ALA A 77 -19.81 -24.73 32.58
C ALA A 77 -18.31 -25.02 32.67
N GLN A 78 -17.89 -25.92 33.56
CA GLN A 78 -16.49 -26.31 33.69
C GLN A 78 -15.95 -26.94 32.41
N ARG A 79 -16.68 -27.88 31.79
CA ARG A 79 -16.28 -28.47 30.51
C ARG A 79 -16.17 -27.42 29.42
N ARG A 80 -17.16 -26.52 29.34
CA ARG A 80 -17.18 -25.44 28.35
C ARG A 80 -16.03 -24.46 28.53
N LEU A 81 -15.67 -24.12 29.77
CA LEU A 81 -14.52 -23.26 30.06
C LEU A 81 -13.20 -23.92 29.65
N GLY A 82 -13.08 -25.24 29.84
CA GLY A 82 -11.93 -26.01 29.35
C GLY A 82 -11.77 -25.96 27.83
N GLU A 83 -12.87 -26.10 27.09
CA GLU A 83 -12.88 -25.95 25.63
C GLU A 83 -12.44 -24.53 25.21
N ILE A 84 -13.04 -23.49 25.80
CA ILE A 84 -12.71 -22.09 25.48
C ILE A 84 -11.24 -21.78 25.80
N SER A 85 -10.71 -22.31 26.92
CA SER A 85 -9.31 -22.15 27.28
C SER A 85 -8.37 -22.79 26.24
N GLY A 86 -8.72 -23.98 25.74
CA GLY A 86 -7.94 -24.65 24.68
C GLY A 86 -8.00 -23.88 23.36
N ASP A 87 -9.17 -23.40 22.96
CA ASP A 87 -9.34 -22.58 21.77
C ASP A 87 -8.54 -21.25 21.86
N LEU A 88 -8.48 -20.65 23.06
CA LEU A 88 -7.70 -19.45 23.32
C LEU A 88 -6.20 -19.72 23.16
N GLU A 89 -5.69 -20.81 23.74
CA GLU A 89 -4.29 -21.22 23.61
C GLU A 89 -3.90 -21.45 22.14
N ILE A 90 -4.77 -22.10 21.36
CA ILE A 90 -4.55 -22.29 19.92
C ILE A 90 -4.47 -20.93 19.21
N ARG A 91 -5.44 -20.03 19.44
CA ARG A 91 -5.42 -18.69 18.84
C ARG A 91 -4.20 -17.88 19.24
N GLU A 92 -3.76 -17.95 20.49
CA GLU A 92 -2.55 -17.27 20.96
C GLU A 92 -1.30 -17.79 20.23
N ASN A 93 -1.18 -19.10 20.09
CA ASN A 93 -0.09 -19.73 19.36
C ASN A 93 -0.11 -19.35 17.87
N GLU A 94 -1.27 -19.33 17.23
CA GLU A 94 -1.43 -18.91 15.84
C GLU A 94 -1.05 -17.43 15.65
N LEU A 95 -1.53 -16.55 16.54
CA LEU A 95 -1.29 -15.12 16.45
C LEU A 95 0.17 -14.78 16.75
N SER A 96 0.78 -15.43 17.75
CA SER A 96 2.21 -15.28 18.03
C SER A 96 3.08 -15.77 16.86
N ALA A 97 2.70 -16.87 16.20
CA ALA A 97 3.37 -17.34 14.98
C ALA A 97 3.19 -16.37 13.80
N ALA A 98 2.00 -15.80 13.63
CA ALA A 98 1.72 -14.80 12.61
C ALA A 98 2.55 -13.52 12.82
N VAL A 99 2.63 -13.04 14.06
CA VAL A 99 3.45 -11.87 14.43
C VAL A 99 4.92 -12.13 14.11
N ARG A 100 5.50 -13.27 14.55
CA ARG A 100 6.90 -13.61 14.22
C ARG A 100 7.17 -13.62 12.72
N ARG A 101 6.25 -14.16 11.91
CA ARG A 101 6.39 -14.14 10.43
C ARG A 101 6.30 -12.72 9.86
N ALA A 102 5.35 -11.93 10.33
CA ALA A 102 5.16 -10.55 9.88
C ALA A 102 6.38 -9.69 10.22
N GLU A 103 6.93 -9.83 11.43
CA GLU A 103 8.15 -9.14 11.86
C GLU A 103 9.36 -9.54 11.03
N ALA A 104 9.54 -10.84 10.76
CA ALA A 104 10.62 -11.33 9.91
C ALA A 104 10.53 -10.77 8.49
N GLN A 105 9.33 -10.78 7.89
CA GLN A 105 9.09 -10.17 6.58
C GLN A 105 9.33 -8.65 6.59
N HIS A 106 8.88 -7.96 7.63
CA HIS A 106 9.08 -6.52 7.77
C HIS A 106 10.58 -6.18 7.84
N SER A 107 11.35 -6.90 8.66
CA SER A 107 12.80 -6.75 8.76
C SER A 107 13.50 -7.01 7.42
N GLN A 108 13.10 -8.05 6.69
CA GLN A 108 13.63 -8.32 5.34
C GLN A 108 13.32 -7.17 4.36
N ASN A 109 12.09 -6.65 4.38
CA ASN A 109 11.68 -5.53 3.54
C ASN A 109 12.47 -4.26 3.87
N LEU A 110 12.67 -3.93 5.14
CA LEU A 110 13.50 -2.79 5.55
C LEU A 110 14.95 -2.94 5.07
N ASN A 111 15.53 -4.13 5.18
CA ASN A 111 16.88 -4.40 4.70
C ASN A 111 17.01 -4.23 3.18
N THR A 112 16.05 -4.74 2.41
CA THR A 112 16.06 -4.59 0.94
C THR A 112 15.85 -3.15 0.52
N LEU A 113 14.94 -2.43 1.19
CA LEU A 113 14.69 -1.01 0.92
C LEU A 113 15.92 -0.16 1.28
N GLY A 114 16.57 -0.43 2.41
CA GLY A 114 17.81 0.25 2.80
C GLY A 114 18.94 0.05 1.78
N LYS A 115 19.08 -1.16 1.22
CA LYS A 115 20.05 -1.41 0.13
C LYS A 115 19.71 -0.63 -1.14
N LYS A 116 18.44 -0.65 -1.56
CA LYS A 116 17.97 0.11 -2.74
C LYS A 116 18.21 1.61 -2.55
N LEU A 117 17.90 2.15 -1.37
CA LEU A 117 18.12 3.56 -1.06
C LEU A 117 19.60 3.94 -1.17
N LYS A 118 20.51 3.13 -0.61
CA LYS A 118 21.95 3.35 -0.75
C LYS A 118 22.38 3.36 -2.21
N GLN A 119 21.94 2.38 -3.00
CA GLN A 119 22.22 2.33 -4.43
C GLN A 119 21.69 3.56 -5.18
N THR A 120 20.49 4.05 -4.85
CA THR A 120 19.93 5.27 -5.44
C THR A 120 20.75 6.50 -5.06
N ILE A 121 21.19 6.61 -3.80
CA ILE A 121 22.05 7.71 -3.35
C ILE A 121 23.39 7.68 -4.10
N GLU A 122 24.02 6.51 -4.22
CA GLU A 122 25.27 6.33 -4.97
C GLU A 122 25.08 6.72 -6.45
N SER A 123 23.98 6.28 -7.08
CA SER A 123 23.64 6.63 -8.47
C SER A 123 23.44 8.14 -8.62
N PHE A 124 22.79 8.78 -7.66
CA PHE A 124 22.58 10.23 -7.68
C PHE A 124 23.89 10.99 -7.50
N GLN A 125 24.76 10.56 -6.59
CA GLN A 125 26.10 11.14 -6.42
C GLN A 125 26.96 10.97 -7.67
N GLN A 126 26.88 9.82 -8.34
CA GLN A 126 27.56 9.59 -9.61
C GLN A 126 27.02 10.51 -10.71
N LEU A 127 25.70 10.70 -10.78
CA LEU A 127 25.07 11.65 -11.71
C LEU A 127 25.50 13.08 -11.41
N ASP A 128 25.49 13.49 -10.14
CA ASP A 128 25.91 14.82 -9.71
C ASP A 128 27.40 15.06 -10.02
N THR A 129 28.25 14.07 -9.79
CA THR A 129 29.68 14.12 -10.15
C THR A 129 29.87 14.15 -11.67
N SER A 130 29.08 13.40 -12.44
CA SER A 130 29.11 13.44 -13.91
C SER A 130 28.65 14.80 -14.46
N LEU A 131 27.67 15.40 -13.80
CA LEU A 131 27.13 16.72 -14.17
C LEU A 131 28.05 17.87 -13.75
N ASN A 132 28.63 17.82 -12.55
CA ASN A 132 29.46 18.89 -11.96
C ASN A 132 30.97 18.71 -12.22
N GLY A 133 31.43 17.49 -12.47
CA GLY A 133 32.85 17.12 -12.63
C GLY A 133 33.48 17.59 -13.93
N ALA A 134 32.73 18.27 -14.79
CA ALA A 134 33.22 18.81 -16.05
C ALA A 134 33.81 20.25 -15.91
N GLY A 135 34.09 20.68 -14.66
CA GLY A 135 34.73 21.97 -14.35
C GLY A 135 36.21 21.91 -13.98
N LEU A 136 36.80 20.73 -13.80
CA LEU A 136 38.20 20.58 -13.36
C LEU A 136 38.94 19.52 -14.17
N SER A 137 39.95 20.00 -14.90
CA SER A 137 40.95 19.24 -15.65
C SER A 137 40.55 18.88 -17.08
N GLY A 138 41.13 19.64 -18.01
CA GLY A 138 41.25 19.19 -19.39
C GLY A 138 41.94 17.83 -19.42
N VAL A 139 41.33 16.90 -20.15
CA VAL A 139 41.89 15.76 -20.89
C VAL A 139 40.68 14.91 -21.29
N GLU A 140 40.33 14.97 -22.57
CA GLU A 140 39.92 13.83 -23.42
C GLU A 140 39.07 12.70 -22.77
N LEU A 141 37.97 13.00 -22.08
CA LEU A 141 36.92 12.00 -21.83
C LEU A 141 35.55 12.54 -22.25
N SER A 142 35.28 12.28 -23.52
CA SER A 142 33.99 12.39 -24.20
C SER A 142 32.90 11.66 -23.40
N GLY A 143 32.00 12.37 -22.70
CA GLY A 143 30.92 11.68 -21.99
C GLY A 143 29.96 12.46 -21.08
N ALA A 144 30.11 13.77 -20.85
CA ALA A 144 29.17 14.51 -19.99
C ALA A 144 28.18 15.35 -20.81
N THR A 145 26.90 14.96 -20.78
CA THR A 145 25.83 15.50 -21.64
C THR A 145 25.56 17.00 -21.43
N GLY A 146 25.75 17.51 -20.20
CA GLY A 146 25.58 18.93 -19.87
C GLY A 146 26.62 19.83 -20.51
N ASN A 147 27.90 19.50 -20.37
CA ASN A 147 28.98 20.25 -21.01
C ASN A 147 29.01 20.03 -22.52
N MET A 148 28.65 18.84 -23.00
CA MET A 148 28.53 18.59 -24.43
C MET A 148 27.49 19.50 -25.08
N ALA A 149 26.34 19.75 -24.44
CA ALA A 149 25.33 20.70 -24.94
C ALA A 149 25.86 22.15 -25.00
N VAL A 150 26.59 22.59 -23.97
CA VAL A 150 27.20 23.94 -23.95
C VAL A 150 28.32 24.07 -24.99
N GLU A 151 29.20 23.07 -25.09
CA GLU A 151 30.29 23.07 -26.07
C GLU A 151 29.78 22.99 -27.52
N THR A 152 28.75 22.16 -27.76
CA THR A 152 28.10 22.09 -29.08
C THR A 152 27.41 23.40 -29.43
N GLY A 153 26.75 24.06 -28.48
CA GLY A 153 26.22 25.41 -28.64
C GLY A 153 27.30 26.43 -29.03
N LYS A 154 28.44 26.43 -28.32
CA LYS A 154 29.58 27.32 -28.63
C LYS A 154 30.19 27.04 -30.01
N LYS A 155 30.36 25.77 -30.38
CA LYS A 155 30.85 25.37 -31.72
C LYS A 155 29.86 25.79 -32.81
N LEU A 156 28.56 25.69 -32.55
CA LEU A 156 27.51 26.11 -33.49
C LEU A 156 27.52 27.63 -33.70
N GLU A 157 27.71 28.41 -32.63
CA GLU A 157 27.84 29.87 -32.73
C GLU A 157 29.07 30.29 -33.54
N GLU A 158 30.22 29.62 -33.32
CA GLU A 158 31.43 29.87 -34.10
C GLU A 158 31.22 29.56 -35.58
N LEU A 159 30.59 28.42 -35.90
CA LEU A 159 30.27 28.05 -37.28
C LEU A 159 29.31 29.06 -37.93
N ASP A 160 28.30 29.55 -37.22
CA ASP A 160 27.41 30.59 -37.75
C ASP A 160 28.19 31.88 -38.05
N ARG A 161 29.11 32.27 -37.15
CA ARG A 161 29.96 33.44 -37.35
C ARG A 161 30.86 33.30 -38.57
N GLN A 162 31.47 32.13 -38.76
CA GLN A 162 32.29 31.84 -39.93
C GLN A 162 31.46 31.82 -41.21
N ARG A 163 30.26 31.23 -41.17
CA ARG A 163 29.32 31.24 -42.30
C ARG A 163 28.96 32.65 -42.72
N ARG A 164 28.62 33.55 -41.79
CA ARG A 164 28.33 34.96 -42.09
C ARG A 164 29.52 35.64 -42.76
N ARG A 165 30.72 35.50 -42.19
CA ARG A 165 31.96 36.05 -42.79
C ARG A 165 32.22 35.51 -44.20
N ALA A 166 31.96 34.23 -44.45
CA ALA A 166 32.15 33.62 -45.77
C ALA A 166 31.14 34.16 -46.80
N LEU A 167 29.88 34.38 -46.39
CA LEU A 167 28.86 35.01 -47.24
C LEU A 167 29.23 36.45 -47.58
N ASP A 168 29.69 37.23 -46.60
CA ASP A 168 30.14 38.61 -46.80
C ASP A 168 31.35 38.66 -47.75
N ALA A 169 32.35 37.81 -47.54
CA ALA A 169 33.52 37.72 -48.41
C ALA A 169 33.16 37.31 -49.85
N ARG A 170 32.25 36.34 -50.00
CA ARG A 170 31.74 35.95 -51.32
C ARG A 170 31.04 37.12 -52.01
N PHE A 171 30.19 37.83 -51.30
CA PHE A 171 29.50 38.99 -51.85
C PHE A 171 30.48 40.08 -52.31
N LEU A 172 31.53 40.35 -51.54
CA LEU A 172 32.58 41.31 -51.93
C LEU A 172 33.32 40.86 -53.19
N LEU A 173 33.61 39.56 -53.34
CA LEU A 173 34.24 39.02 -54.54
C LEU A 173 33.34 39.15 -55.77
N GLU A 174 32.04 38.86 -55.63
CA GLU A 174 31.07 39.03 -56.71
C GLU A 174 30.94 40.50 -57.13
N CYS A 175 30.95 41.43 -56.16
CA CYS A 175 31.00 42.87 -56.45
C CYS A 175 32.28 43.26 -57.21
N TRP A 176 33.45 42.77 -56.76
CA TRP A 176 34.72 43.06 -57.41
C TRP A 176 34.78 42.52 -58.84
N ASP A 177 34.33 41.29 -59.08
CA ASP A 177 34.26 40.70 -60.43
C ASP A 177 33.34 41.51 -61.34
N GLY A 178 32.15 41.89 -60.86
CA GLY A 178 31.20 42.71 -61.59
C GLY A 178 31.80 44.05 -62.03
N VAL A 179 32.51 44.74 -61.13
CA VAL A 179 33.15 46.02 -61.46
C VAL A 179 34.37 45.86 -62.36
N SER A 180 35.28 44.95 -62.01
CA SER A 180 36.59 44.84 -62.65
C SER A 180 36.53 44.15 -64.03
N ASN A 181 35.69 43.13 -64.18
CA ASN A 181 35.66 42.32 -65.40
C ASN A 181 34.46 42.65 -66.31
N ARG A 182 33.35 43.14 -65.75
CA ARG A 182 32.10 43.39 -66.51
C ARG A 182 31.73 44.88 -66.59
N GLY A 183 32.29 45.73 -65.74
CA GLY A 183 31.93 47.15 -65.65
C GLY A 183 30.53 47.41 -65.08
N GLU A 184 29.91 46.41 -64.43
CA GLU A 184 28.55 46.49 -63.91
C GLU A 184 28.54 46.90 -62.43
N LEU A 185 27.82 47.97 -62.09
CA LEU A 185 27.71 48.50 -60.73
C LEU A 185 26.40 48.11 -60.02
N THR A 186 25.58 47.26 -60.64
CA THR A 186 24.21 46.95 -60.20
C THR A 186 24.15 46.36 -58.78
N LEU A 187 25.07 45.46 -58.41
CA LEU A 187 25.18 44.89 -57.06
C LEU A 187 25.51 45.94 -56.00
N LEU A 188 26.43 46.86 -56.31
CA LEU A 188 26.84 47.95 -55.41
C LEU A 188 25.76 49.04 -55.31
N GLU A 189 25.05 49.32 -56.40
CA GLU A 189 23.91 50.24 -56.40
C GLU A 189 22.72 49.68 -55.61
N ASN A 190 22.47 48.38 -55.71
CA ASN A 190 21.45 47.69 -54.91
C ASN A 190 21.81 47.68 -53.42
N LEU A 191 23.09 47.42 -53.08
CA LEU A 191 23.58 47.53 -51.70
C LEU A 191 23.49 48.97 -51.17
N ARG A 192 23.83 49.97 -51.99
CA ARG A 192 23.67 51.39 -51.63
C ARG A 192 22.20 51.70 -51.35
N ARG A 193 21.29 51.26 -52.21
CA ARG A 193 19.84 51.48 -52.06
C ARG A 193 19.29 50.79 -50.81
N SER A 194 19.71 49.55 -50.51
CA SER A 194 19.29 48.84 -49.29
C SER A 194 19.89 49.46 -48.02
N GLY A 195 21.15 49.91 -48.05
CA GLY A 195 21.81 50.58 -46.92
C GLY A 195 21.27 52.00 -46.63
N THR A 196 20.77 52.71 -47.65
CA THR A 196 20.09 54.01 -47.45
C THR A 196 18.62 53.90 -47.00
N GLY A 197 18.07 52.68 -46.89
CA GLY A 197 16.71 52.42 -46.42
C GLY A 197 16.56 52.20 -44.91
N GLU A 198 17.67 52.06 -44.17
CA GLU A 198 17.70 51.77 -42.72
C GLU A 198 17.92 53.05 -41.85
N ALA A 199 17.71 54.22 -42.43
CA ALA A 199 17.71 55.50 -41.71
C ALA A 199 16.43 56.28 -42.03
N LYS A 200 15.27 55.74 -41.64
CA LYS A 200 14.07 56.52 -41.39
C LYS A 200 13.09 55.81 -40.47
#